data_AF-A0A323V1K6-F1
#
_entry.id   AF-A0A323V1K6-F1
#
_cell.length_a   1.000
_cell.length_b   1.000
_cell.length_c   1.000
_cell.angle_alpha   90.00
_cell.angle_beta   90.00
_cell.angle_gamma   90.00
#
_symmetry.space_group_name_H-M   'P 1'
#
loop_
_entity.id
_entity.type
_entity.pdbx_description
1 polymer ?
#
loop_
_entity_poly.entity_id
_entity_poly.type
_entity_poly.pdbx_seq_one_letter_code
_entity_poly.pdbx_strand_id
1 'polypeptide(L)'
;MPELVPALPEVPGVLSADQLNQTVAAIAAEQAADGALPWFRGGQLDAWDSVEAAMALDVGGRHDRARAAYTWLAGRQRPDGS
;
A
#
# COMPACT_ATOMS: atom_id res chain seq x y z
N MET A 1 -3.56 -22.96 -18.12
CA MET A 1 -4.81 -22.18 -18.00
C MET A 1 -4.40 -20.77 -17.63
N PRO A 2 -4.90 -19.71 -18.28
CA PRO A 2 -4.56 -18.36 -17.85
C PRO A 2 -5.11 -18.17 -16.44
N GLU A 3 -4.26 -17.69 -15.54
CA GLU A 3 -4.64 -17.32 -14.18
C GLU A 3 -5.65 -16.17 -14.28
N LEU A 4 -6.84 -16.37 -13.72
CA LEU A 4 -7.84 -15.31 -13.61
C LEU A 4 -7.28 -14.29 -12.63
N VAL A 5 -6.85 -13.14 -13.15
CA VAL A 5 -6.56 -11.98 -12.29
C VAL A 5 -7.88 -11.62 -11.62
N PRO A 6 -8.01 -11.73 -10.29
CA PRO A 6 -9.25 -11.37 -9.64
C PRO A 6 -9.54 -9.89 -9.91
N ALA A 7 -10.80 -9.59 -10.23
CA ALA A 7 -11.23 -8.22 -10.42
C ALA A 7 -10.96 -7.41 -9.14
N LEU A 8 -10.55 -6.16 -9.31
CA LEU A 8 -10.37 -5.24 -8.18
C LEU A 8 -11.70 -5.09 -7.42
N PRO A 9 -11.66 -5.02 -6.08
CA PRO A 9 -12.87 -4.90 -5.29
C PRO A 9 -13.56 -3.55 -5.52
N GLU A 10 -14.88 -3.56 -5.36
CA GLU A 10 -15.74 -2.39 -5.47
C GLU A 10 -16.81 -2.40 -4.39
N VAL A 11 -17.35 -1.22 -4.09
CA VAL A 11 -18.51 -1.01 -3.20
C VAL A 11 -19.56 -0.23 -4.00
N PRO A 12 -20.63 -0.87 -4.49
CA PRO A 12 -21.62 -0.23 -5.35
C PRO A 12 -22.18 1.07 -4.77
N GLY A 13 -22.15 2.14 -5.56
CA GLY A 13 -22.62 3.46 -5.16
C GLY A 13 -21.66 4.24 -4.24
N VAL A 14 -20.50 3.68 -3.88
CA VAL A 14 -19.52 4.30 -2.97
C VAL A 14 -18.12 4.35 -3.58
N LEU A 15 -17.60 3.21 -4.07
CA LEU A 15 -16.24 3.08 -4.59
C LEU A 15 -16.23 2.13 -5.80
N SER A 16 -15.89 2.64 -6.99
CA SER A 16 -15.70 1.79 -8.17
C SER A 16 -14.29 1.18 -8.21
N ALA A 17 -14.14 0.08 -8.96
CA ALA A 17 -12.84 -0.52 -9.22
C ALA A 17 -11.83 0.46 -9.86
N ASP A 18 -12.30 1.37 -10.73
CA ASP A 18 -11.46 2.40 -11.35
C ASP A 18 -10.98 3.44 -10.32
N GLN A 19 -11.86 3.87 -9.41
CA GLN A 19 -11.50 4.78 -8.33
C GLN A 19 -10.49 4.13 -7.37
N LEU A 20 -10.68 2.84 -7.06
CA LEU A 20 -9.70 2.07 -6.29
C LEU A 20 -8.35 2.02 -7.01
N ASN A 21 -8.33 1.68 -8.29
CA ASN A 21 -7.09 1.60 -9.07
C ASN A 21 -6.35 2.96 -9.13
N GLN A 22 -7.09 4.06 -9.31
CA GLN A 22 -6.51 5.41 -9.27
C GLN A 22 -5.92 5.75 -7.90
N THR A 23 -6.63 5.41 -6.82
CA THR A 23 -6.17 5.62 -5.44
C THR A 23 -4.91 4.81 -5.15
N VAL A 24 -4.91 3.53 -5.52
CA VAL A 24 -3.74 2.63 -5.36
C VAL A 24 -2.55 3.13 -6.18
N ALA A 25 -2.78 3.65 -7.38
CA ALA A 25 -1.72 4.25 -8.19
C ALA A 25 -1.14 5.51 -7.55
N ALA A 26 -1.97 6.35 -6.93
CA ALA A 26 -1.53 7.53 -6.19
C ALA A 26 -0.68 7.14 -4.97
N ILE A 27 -1.13 6.18 -4.16
CA ILE A 27 -0.35 5.66 -3.02
C ILE A 27 1.00 5.09 -3.49
N ALA A 28 0.99 4.29 -4.56
CA ALA A 28 2.21 3.71 -5.12
C ALA A 28 3.20 4.76 -5.64
N ALA A 29 2.72 5.94 -6.07
CA ALA A 29 3.55 7.03 -6.54
C ALA A 29 4.33 7.72 -5.42
N GLU A 30 3.82 7.67 -4.18
CA GLU A 30 4.49 8.24 -2.99
C GLU A 30 5.52 7.29 -2.35
N GLN A 31 5.49 6.00 -2.70
CA GLN A 31 6.44 5.01 -2.17
C GLN A 31 7.89 5.35 -2.54
N ALA A 32 8.78 5.27 -1.57
CA ALA A 32 10.22 5.39 -1.76
C ALA A 32 10.84 4.09 -2.27
N ALA A 33 12.03 4.18 -2.87
CA ALA A 33 12.71 3.02 -3.46
C ALA A 33 13.12 1.94 -2.44
N ASP A 34 13.28 2.30 -1.16
CA ASP A 34 13.59 1.37 -0.07
C ASP A 34 12.34 0.70 0.53
N GLY A 35 11.14 1.07 0.07
CA GLY A 35 9.86 0.55 0.54
C GLY A 35 9.09 1.49 1.46
N ALA A 36 9.68 2.61 1.91
CA ALA A 36 9.00 3.55 2.80
C ALA A 36 7.73 4.15 2.18
N LEU A 37 6.66 4.28 2.98
CA LEU A 37 5.41 4.96 2.61
C LEU A 37 5.13 6.11 3.58
N PRO A 38 5.65 7.32 3.31
CA PRO A 38 5.27 8.53 4.02
C PRO A 38 3.88 9.03 3.58
N TRP A 39 3.33 10.04 4.26
CA TRP A 39 2.08 10.69 3.85
C TRP A 39 2.12 11.23 2.41
N PHE A 40 3.30 11.71 2.02
CA PHE A 40 3.68 12.11 0.67
C PHE A 40 5.21 12.10 0.61
N ARG A 41 5.78 12.04 -0.59
CA ARG A 41 7.23 11.98 -0.78
C ARG A 41 7.94 13.16 -0.12
N GLY A 42 8.85 12.84 0.81
CA GLY A 42 9.59 13.82 1.61
C GLY A 42 8.84 14.37 2.82
N GLY A 43 7.61 13.93 3.06
CA GLY A 43 6.79 14.27 4.23
C GLY A 43 7.05 13.39 5.44
N GLN A 44 6.21 13.57 6.46
CA GLN A 44 6.19 12.75 7.67
C GLN A 44 5.90 11.30 7.31
N LEU A 45 6.52 10.40 8.07
CA LEU A 45 6.22 8.98 8.07
C LEU A 45 5.90 8.57 9.51
N ASP A 46 4.73 7.98 9.70
CA ASP A 46 4.39 7.20 10.88
C ASP A 46 4.06 5.76 10.48
N ALA A 47 4.19 4.84 11.43
CA ALA A 47 4.05 3.42 11.16
C ALA A 47 2.60 3.00 10.84
N TRP A 48 1.61 3.74 11.34
CA TRP A 48 0.20 3.41 11.17
C TRP A 48 -0.25 3.76 9.75
N ASP A 49 0.00 4.99 9.30
CA ASP A 49 -0.40 5.39 7.94
C ASP A 49 0.36 4.59 6.88
N SER A 50 1.62 4.23 7.15
CA SER A 50 2.42 3.35 6.28
C SER A 50 1.82 1.93 6.19
N VAL A 51 1.30 1.37 7.29
CA VAL A 51 0.66 0.04 7.25
C VAL A 51 -0.67 0.06 6.51
N GLU A 52 -1.49 1.10 6.69
CA GLU A 52 -2.75 1.27 5.96
C GLU A 52 -2.53 1.45 4.46
N ALA A 53 -1.52 2.24 4.08
CA ALA A 53 -1.09 2.38 2.69
C ALA A 53 -0.61 1.05 2.09
N ALA A 54 0.14 0.25 2.86
CA ALA A 54 0.57 -1.09 2.44
C ALA A 54 -0.62 -2.04 2.25
N MET A 55 -1.64 -1.99 3.11
CA MET A 55 -2.88 -2.75 2.95
C MET A 55 -3.63 -2.34 1.68
N ALA A 56 -3.73 -1.04 1.40
CA ALA A 56 -4.36 -0.54 0.18
C ALA A 56 -3.63 -1.03 -1.09
N LEU A 57 -2.29 -1.03 -1.08
CA LEU A 57 -1.48 -1.60 -2.17
C LEU A 57 -1.78 -3.08 -2.37
N ASP A 58 -1.90 -3.86 -1.30
CA ASP A 58 -2.17 -5.30 -1.37
C ASP A 58 -3.56 -5.60 -1.93
N VAL A 59 -4.59 -4.91 -1.42
CA VAL A 59 -5.98 -4.96 -1.92
C VAL A 59 -6.04 -4.56 -3.40
N GLY A 60 -5.22 -3.59 -3.80
CA GLY A 60 -5.09 -3.12 -5.18
C GLY A 60 -4.24 -4.00 -6.11
N GLY A 61 -3.81 -5.19 -5.67
CA GLY A 61 -3.00 -6.12 -6.47
C GLY A 61 -1.53 -5.72 -6.63
N ARG A 62 -1.03 -4.74 -5.84
CA ARG A 62 0.37 -4.31 -5.82
C ARG A 62 1.15 -5.04 -4.73
N HIS A 63 1.04 -6.36 -4.69
CA HIS A 63 1.57 -7.23 -3.63
C HIS A 63 3.07 -7.03 -3.35
N ASP A 64 3.90 -6.85 -4.38
CA ASP A 64 5.34 -6.63 -4.18
C ASP A 64 5.66 -5.30 -3.50
N ARG A 65 4.89 -4.25 -3.83
CA ARG A 65 5.01 -2.94 -3.16
C ARG A 65 4.54 -2.99 -1.73
N ALA A 66 3.42 -3.68 -1.47
CA ALA A 66 2.93 -3.91 -0.11
C ALA A 66 3.97 -4.66 0.73
N ARG A 67 4.55 -5.76 0.19
CA ARG A 67 5.61 -6.53 0.85
C ARG A 67 6.85 -5.70 1.16
N ALA A 68 7.25 -4.82 0.23
CA ALA A 68 8.37 -3.91 0.46
C ALA A 68 8.11 -2.96 1.64
N ALA A 69 6.91 -2.40 1.73
CA ALA A 69 6.51 -1.54 2.86
C ALA A 69 6.48 -2.30 4.19
N TYR A 70 5.87 -3.50 4.23
CA TYR A 70 5.88 -4.33 5.43
C TYR A 70 7.29 -4.73 5.86
N THR A 71 8.17 -5.04 4.91
CA THR A 71 9.58 -5.35 5.18
C THR A 71 10.32 -4.14 5.75
N TRP A 72 10.05 -2.94 5.20
CA TRP A 72 10.63 -1.69 5.68
C TRP A 72 10.22 -1.38 7.13
N LEU A 73 8.94 -1.58 7.46
CA LEU A 73 8.38 -1.42 8.81
C LEU A 73 8.98 -2.43 9.79
N ALA A 74 8.97 -3.72 9.44
CA ALA A 74 9.51 -4.79 10.28
C ALA A 74 11.00 -4.56 10.61
N GLY A 75 11.79 -4.06 9.65
CA GLY A 75 13.20 -3.71 9.87
C GLY A 75 13.43 -2.49 10.77
N ARG A 76 12.38 -1.78 11.19
CA ARG A 76 12.44 -0.58 12.03
C ARG A 76 11.70 -0.71 13.35
N GLN A 77 11.16 -1.90 13.64
CA GLN A 77 10.60 -2.21 14.95
C GLN A 77 11.68 -2.06 16.02
N ARG A 78 11.33 -1.38 17.10
CA ARG A 78 12.22 -1.12 18.23
C ARG A 78 12.26 -2.33 19.17
N PRO A 79 13.30 -2.44 20.02
CA PRO A 79 13.43 -3.56 20.96
C PRO A 79 12.28 -3.69 21.98
N ASP A 80 11.55 -2.61 22.23
CA ASP A 80 10.38 -2.60 23.11
C ASP A 80 9.07 -3.03 22.40
N GLY A 81 9.16 -3.36 21.10
CA GLY A 81 8.04 -3.82 20.28
C GLY A 81 7.29 -2.70 19.54
N SER A 82 7.63 -1.42 19.79
CA SER A 82 7.08 -0.28 19.04
C SER A 82 7.64 -0.10 17.64
#